data_AF-A0A7J9WL66-F1
#
_entry.id   AF-A0A7J9WL66-F1
#
_cell.length_a   1.000
_cell.length_b   1.000
_cell.length_c   1.000
_cell.angle_alpha   90.00
_cell.angle_beta   90.00
_cell.angle_gamma   90.00
#
_symmetry.space_group_name_H-M   'P 1'
#
loop_
_entity.id
_entity.type
_entity.pdbx_description
1 polymer ?
#
loop_
_entity_poly.entity_id
_entity_poly.type
_entity_poly.pdbx_seq_one_letter_code
_entity_poly.pdbx_strand_id
1 'polypeptide(L)'
;MLVCARRSAKPAVITRCATAGIGPPTAPSRSMPTCWKPRTRWLGGVADWQEAWVAEAVIEAWFAAHPELSAERVGARGWFTVLTGEHKRTIPVHLEPGAHNLIVESFFMRAPDENEAEVYAYLLRRNLRTYLLRFALYASGDVMLVGVLPNAAVTGEELDRLLGQLLVAADESYPPALRAGFSSYIDREQAWRERLGMARNPIT
;
A
#
# COMPACT_ATOMS: atom_id res chain seq x y z
N MET A 1 9.29 -26.37 33.93
CA MET A 1 8.12 -26.44 34.83
C MET A 1 7.21 -25.28 34.48
N LEU A 2 5.87 -25.50 34.48
CA LEU A 2 4.75 -24.67 33.99
C LEU A 2 4.55 -24.68 32.46
N VAL A 3 3.81 -25.64 31.89
CA VAL A 3 2.35 -25.96 31.95
C VAL A 3 1.53 -25.11 30.97
N CYS A 4 1.26 -25.78 29.84
CA CYS A 4 0.31 -25.47 28.78
C CYS A 4 -1.13 -25.57 29.31
N ALA A 5 -1.91 -24.48 29.27
CA ALA A 5 -3.34 -24.50 29.56
C ALA A 5 -4.14 -24.39 28.26
N ARG A 6 -4.69 -25.52 27.81
CA ARG A 6 -5.75 -25.57 26.80
C ARG A 6 -7.00 -24.89 27.36
N ARG A 7 -7.63 -24.00 26.60
CA ARG A 7 -9.05 -23.66 26.78
C ARG A 7 -9.85 -24.08 25.56
N SER A 8 -10.95 -24.71 25.89
CA SER A 8 -11.88 -25.48 25.09
C SER A 8 -12.81 -24.60 24.25
N ALA A 9 -13.13 -25.12 23.06
CA ALA A 9 -14.19 -24.63 22.19
C ALA A 9 -15.57 -24.84 22.82
N LYS A 10 -16.42 -23.82 22.75
CA LYS A 10 -17.88 -23.94 22.84
C LYS A 10 -18.48 -23.31 21.57
N PRO A 11 -19.53 -23.91 20.97
CA PRO A 11 -20.11 -23.41 19.73
C PRO A 11 -21.05 -22.24 20.03
N ALA A 12 -20.84 -21.10 19.37
CA ALA A 12 -21.81 -20.02 19.36
C ALA A 12 -22.90 -20.34 18.32
N VAL A 13 -24.07 -20.71 18.81
CA VAL A 13 -25.32 -20.74 18.04
C VAL A 13 -25.64 -19.29 17.65
N ILE A 14 -25.46 -18.96 16.38
CA ILE A 14 -25.85 -17.66 15.83
C ILE A 14 -27.34 -17.75 15.47
N THR A 15 -28.19 -17.36 16.41
CA THR A 15 -29.59 -17.04 16.12
C THR A 15 -29.62 -15.80 15.23
N ARG A 16 -30.07 -15.97 13.99
CA ARG A 16 -30.37 -14.89 13.04
C ARG A 16 -31.47 -13.99 13.64
N CYS A 17 -31.09 -12.84 14.20
CA CYS A 17 -32.00 -11.70 14.34
C CYS A 17 -31.88 -10.86 13.06
N ALA A 18 -32.96 -10.85 12.28
CA ALA A 18 -33.16 -9.92 11.18
C ALA A 18 -33.47 -8.53 11.76
N THR A 19 -32.47 -7.65 11.81
CA THR A 19 -32.68 -6.21 12.01
C THR A 19 -32.25 -5.50 10.73
N ALA A 20 -33.23 -4.94 10.02
CA ALA A 20 -33.01 -4.13 8.85
C ALA A 20 -32.23 -2.84 9.23
N GLY A 21 -31.12 -2.59 8.54
CA GLY A 21 -30.68 -1.22 8.24
C GLY A 21 -29.75 -0.47 9.22
N ILE A 22 -29.12 -1.11 10.21
CA ILE A 22 -28.20 -0.42 11.16
C ILE A 22 -26.78 -1.01 11.06
N GLY A 23 -26.22 -1.03 9.85
CA GLY A 23 -24.79 -1.30 9.65
C GLY A 23 -24.00 0.00 9.52
N PRO A 24 -22.67 0.02 9.76
CA PRO A 24 -21.83 1.09 9.23
C PRO A 24 -22.11 1.27 7.73
N PRO A 25 -21.98 2.49 7.17
CA PRO A 25 -22.03 2.64 5.73
C PRO A 25 -20.99 1.68 5.16
N THR A 26 -21.45 0.68 4.41
CA THR A 26 -20.55 -0.25 3.76
C THR A 26 -19.77 0.58 2.77
N ALA A 27 -18.45 0.72 2.99
CA ALA A 27 -17.53 1.10 1.93
C ALA A 27 -17.92 0.31 0.68
N PRO A 28 -17.93 0.91 -0.53
CA PRO A 28 -18.27 0.19 -1.73
C PRO A 28 -17.41 -1.07 -1.81
N SER A 29 -18.00 -2.21 -1.44
CA SER A 29 -17.32 -3.50 -1.38
C SER A 29 -17.35 -4.08 -2.78
N ARG A 30 -16.69 -3.38 -3.70
CA ARG A 30 -16.04 -4.10 -4.78
C ARG A 30 -14.97 -4.92 -4.07
N SER A 31 -15.17 -6.23 -4.05
CA SER A 31 -14.21 -7.20 -3.56
C SER A 31 -12.80 -6.72 -3.89
N MET A 32 -11.90 -6.70 -2.90
CA MET A 32 -10.47 -6.54 -3.18
C MET A 32 -10.17 -7.55 -4.28
N PRO A 33 -9.84 -7.12 -5.50
CA PRO A 33 -9.48 -8.11 -6.47
C PRO A 33 -8.22 -8.76 -5.92
N THR A 34 -8.24 -10.08 -5.81
CA THR A 34 -7.08 -10.96 -5.66
C THR A 34 -6.12 -10.86 -6.87
N CYS A 35 -6.17 -9.74 -7.60
CA CYS A 35 -5.39 -9.42 -8.78
C CYS A 35 -4.47 -8.20 -8.57
N TRP A 36 -4.01 -7.93 -7.34
CA TRP A 36 -2.66 -7.40 -7.24
C TRP A 36 -1.68 -8.54 -7.56
N LYS A 37 -1.60 -8.87 -8.85
CA LYS A 37 -0.47 -9.60 -9.41
C LYS A 37 0.49 -8.53 -9.93
N PRO A 38 1.76 -8.49 -9.47
CA PRO A 38 2.74 -7.60 -10.06
C PRO A 38 2.78 -7.86 -11.57
N ARG A 39 2.39 -6.84 -12.36
CA ARG A 39 2.40 -6.94 -13.83
C ARG A 39 3.79 -6.52 -14.27
N THR A 40 4.69 -7.49 -14.31
CA THR A 40 6.00 -7.51 -15.00
C THR A 40 5.99 -7.10 -16.48
N ARG A 41 4.86 -6.61 -17.03
CA ARG A 41 4.62 -6.54 -18.47
C ARG A 41 5.07 -5.23 -19.13
N TRP A 42 5.36 -4.18 -18.38
CA TRP A 42 5.57 -2.84 -18.96
C TRP A 42 7.02 -2.49 -19.27
N LEU A 43 8.00 -3.29 -18.86
CA LEU A 43 9.39 -3.14 -19.27
C LEU A 43 9.84 -4.44 -19.92
N GLY A 44 10.07 -4.37 -21.23
CA GLY A 44 10.33 -5.51 -22.11
C GLY A 44 11.40 -6.44 -21.56
N GLY A 45 11.15 -7.73 -21.71
CA GLY A 45 12.14 -8.76 -21.47
C GLY A 45 13.33 -8.58 -22.40
N VAL A 46 14.52 -8.56 -21.82
CA VAL A 46 15.74 -9.00 -22.46
C VAL A 46 16.58 -9.67 -21.37
N ALA A 47 17.10 -10.85 -21.69
CA ALA A 47 17.91 -11.67 -20.84
C ALA A 47 19.32 -11.07 -20.74
N ASP A 48 19.68 -10.58 -19.55
CA ASP A 48 21.07 -10.58 -19.10
C ASP A 48 21.12 -10.76 -17.58
N TRP A 49 21.86 -11.77 -17.11
CA TRP A 49 21.62 -12.40 -15.80
C TRP A 49 22.53 -11.88 -14.68
N GLN A 50 23.51 -11.05 -15.01
CA GLN A 50 24.65 -10.73 -14.13
C GLN A 50 24.61 -9.34 -13.50
N GLU A 51 23.57 -8.54 -13.70
CA GLU A 51 23.40 -7.27 -12.96
C GLU A 51 22.28 -7.38 -11.92
N ALA A 52 21.23 -8.12 -12.24
CA ALA A 52 20.08 -8.30 -11.37
C ALA A 52 20.41 -9.07 -10.07
N TRP A 53 21.35 -10.03 -10.10
CA TRP A 53 21.81 -10.74 -8.89
C TRP A 53 22.49 -9.82 -7.85
N VAL A 54 23.12 -8.72 -8.28
CA VAL A 54 23.77 -7.76 -7.37
C VAL A 54 22.69 -6.99 -6.63
N ALA A 55 21.68 -6.50 -7.36
CA ALA A 55 20.54 -5.81 -6.76
C ALA A 55 19.79 -6.72 -5.76
N GLU A 56 19.58 -8.00 -6.12
CA GLU A 56 18.98 -8.98 -5.20
C GLU A 56 19.81 -9.17 -3.93
N ALA A 57 21.12 -9.35 -4.06
CA ALA A 57 22.00 -9.53 -2.91
C ALA A 57 21.99 -8.31 -1.99
N VAL A 58 21.95 -7.10 -2.55
CA VAL A 58 21.83 -5.85 -1.79
C VAL A 58 20.49 -5.77 -1.07
N ILE A 59 19.38 -6.09 -1.73
CA ILE A 59 18.04 -6.08 -1.11
C ILE A 59 17.95 -7.11 0.00
N GLU A 60 18.48 -8.31 -0.22
CA GLU A 60 18.52 -9.37 0.79
C GLU A 60 19.36 -8.97 2.01
N ALA A 61 20.55 -8.42 1.78
CA ALA A 61 21.40 -7.90 2.86
C ALA A 61 20.73 -6.74 3.61
N TRP A 62 20.02 -5.86 2.89
CA TRP A 62 19.30 -4.73 3.48
C TRP A 62 18.16 -5.20 4.38
N PHE A 63 17.32 -6.14 3.94
CA PHE A 63 16.28 -6.72 4.78
C PHE A 63 16.84 -7.52 5.96
N ALA A 64 17.98 -8.21 5.78
CA ALA A 64 18.65 -8.90 6.89
C ALA A 64 19.15 -7.93 7.97
N ALA A 65 19.48 -6.69 7.60
CA ALA A 65 19.87 -5.64 8.53
C ALA A 65 18.67 -4.96 9.24
N HIS A 66 17.44 -5.14 8.73
CA HIS A 66 16.21 -4.52 9.24
C HIS A 66 15.16 -5.59 9.64
N PRO A 67 15.41 -6.40 10.69
CA PRO A 67 14.54 -7.51 11.08
C PRO A 67 13.15 -7.09 11.58
N GLU A 68 12.95 -5.80 11.89
CA GLU A 68 11.67 -5.21 12.25
C GLU A 68 10.69 -5.11 11.07
N LEU A 69 11.19 -5.17 9.84
CA LEU A 69 10.36 -5.13 8.64
C LEU A 69 10.00 -6.55 8.18
N SER A 70 8.72 -6.83 7.97
CA SER A 70 8.31 -8.10 7.37
C SER A 70 8.70 -8.12 5.89
N ALA A 71 9.51 -9.09 5.47
CA ALA A 71 9.88 -9.30 4.08
C ALA A 71 9.43 -10.69 3.60
N GLU A 72 8.52 -10.72 2.64
CA GLU A 72 8.06 -11.94 1.97
C GLU A 72 8.61 -11.98 0.55
N ARG A 73 9.13 -13.13 0.09
CA ARG A 73 9.53 -13.29 -1.31
C ARG A 73 8.30 -13.51 -2.20
N VAL A 74 8.20 -12.73 -3.27
CA VAL A 74 7.10 -12.78 -4.24
C VAL A 74 7.64 -13.09 -5.63
N GLY A 75 7.13 -14.14 -6.26
CA GLY A 75 7.60 -14.59 -7.57
C GLY A 75 9.05 -15.09 -7.53
N ALA A 76 9.78 -14.93 -8.63
CA ALA A 76 11.14 -15.46 -8.75
C ALA A 76 12.20 -14.58 -8.05
N ARG A 77 12.00 -13.26 -8.06
CA ARG A 77 13.01 -12.27 -7.63
C ARG A 77 12.40 -11.11 -6.85
N GLY A 78 11.09 -11.11 -6.57
CA GLY A 78 10.43 -9.98 -5.92
C GLY A 78 10.44 -10.08 -4.40
N TRP A 79 10.31 -8.93 -3.74
CA TRP A 79 10.06 -8.82 -2.31
C TRP A 79 8.80 -8.01 -2.07
N PHE A 80 8.07 -8.40 -1.04
CA PHE A 80 6.94 -7.67 -0.51
C PHE A 80 7.17 -7.32 0.95
N THR A 81 6.95 -6.07 1.28
CA THR A 81 7.01 -5.56 2.64
C THR A 81 5.86 -4.60 2.90
N VAL A 82 5.59 -4.34 4.17
CA VAL A 82 4.53 -3.44 4.60
C VAL A 82 5.13 -2.41 5.54
N LEU A 83 5.11 -1.15 5.12
CA LEU A 83 5.50 -0.03 5.98
C LEU A 83 4.29 0.48 6.76
N THR A 84 4.54 1.00 7.95
CA THR A 84 3.51 1.59 8.83
C THR A 84 3.73 3.10 8.91
N GLY A 85 2.78 3.88 8.38
CA GLY A 85 2.74 5.34 8.51
C GLY A 85 1.86 5.81 9.67
N GLU A 86 1.87 7.12 9.93
CA GLU A 86 1.07 7.77 10.98
C GLU A 86 -0.40 7.86 10.56
N HIS A 87 -0.65 8.30 9.33
CA HIS A 87 -2.00 8.44 8.77
C HIS A 87 -2.45 7.19 8.01
N LYS A 88 -1.54 6.60 7.21
CA LYS A 88 -1.77 5.38 6.45
C LYS A 88 -1.05 4.21 7.13
N ARG A 89 -1.82 3.47 7.94
CA ARG A 89 -1.32 2.36 8.76
C ARG A 89 -0.69 1.21 7.99
N THR A 90 -1.07 1.02 6.72
CA THR A 90 -0.60 -0.11 5.91
C THR A 90 -0.22 0.41 4.54
N ILE A 91 1.09 0.46 4.30
CA ILE A 91 1.69 0.88 3.03
C ILE A 91 2.39 -0.35 2.45
N PRO A 92 1.69 -1.13 1.60
CA PRO A 92 2.29 -2.28 0.94
C PRO A 92 3.33 -1.79 -0.07
N VAL A 93 4.51 -2.38 -0.06
CA VAL A 93 5.61 -2.07 -0.97
C VAL A 93 6.09 -3.35 -1.62
N HIS A 94 6.25 -3.29 -2.93
CA HIS A 94 6.79 -4.36 -3.75
C HIS A 94 8.06 -3.90 -4.42
N LEU A 95 9.10 -4.71 -4.29
CA LEU A 95 10.42 -4.49 -4.87
C LEU A 95 10.64 -5.60 -5.89
N GLU A 96 10.79 -5.23 -7.15
CA GLU A 96 11.01 -6.18 -8.23
C GLU A 96 12.27 -5.82 -9.02
N PRO A 97 13.40 -6.49 -8.75
CA PRO A 97 14.60 -6.38 -9.56
C PRO A 97 14.38 -7.00 -10.94
N GLY A 98 14.43 -6.16 -11.95
CA GLY A 98 14.50 -6.56 -13.35
C GLY A 98 15.94 -6.69 -13.85
N ALA A 99 16.10 -6.96 -15.14
CA ALA A 99 17.42 -7.14 -15.76
C ALA A 99 18.31 -5.89 -15.63
N HIS A 100 17.73 -4.70 -15.77
CA HIS A 100 18.47 -3.43 -15.77
C HIS A 100 18.07 -2.48 -14.65
N ASN A 101 16.85 -2.63 -14.12
CA ASN A 101 16.26 -1.68 -13.18
C ASN A 101 15.56 -2.42 -12.05
N LEU A 102 15.62 -1.87 -10.85
CA LEU A 102 14.72 -2.15 -9.75
C LEU A 102 13.45 -1.32 -9.91
N ILE A 103 12.30 -1.98 -9.98
CA ILE A 103 10.98 -1.35 -9.94
C ILE A 103 10.46 -1.45 -8.51
N VAL A 104 9.99 -0.33 -7.98
CA VAL A 104 9.35 -0.27 -6.67
C VAL A 104 7.92 0.19 -6.86
N GLU A 105 6.96 -0.61 -6.41
CA GLU A 105 5.55 -0.31 -6.54
C GLU A 105 4.88 -0.34 -5.17
N SER A 106 4.07 0.68 -4.89
CA SER A 106 3.22 0.70 -3.70
C SER A 106 1.81 1.09 -4.06
N PHE A 107 0.84 0.32 -3.55
CA PHE A 107 -0.56 0.66 -3.71
C PHE A 107 -0.92 1.86 -2.83
N PHE A 108 -1.38 2.96 -3.45
CA PHE A 108 -1.69 4.19 -2.73
C PHE A 108 -3.17 4.24 -2.32
N MET A 109 -4.09 4.28 -3.29
CA MET A 109 -5.53 4.28 -3.04
C MET A 109 -6.30 3.72 -4.24
N ARG A 110 -7.56 3.35 -4.00
CA ARG A 110 -8.51 3.01 -5.06
C ARG A 110 -8.81 4.25 -5.91
N ALA A 111 -9.36 4.03 -7.10
CA ALA A 111 -9.92 5.12 -7.90
C ALA A 111 -10.80 6.04 -7.03
N PRO A 112 -10.59 7.37 -7.05
CA PRO A 112 -11.43 8.31 -6.32
C PRO A 112 -12.87 8.24 -6.84
N ASP A 113 -13.85 8.28 -5.94
CA ASP A 113 -15.28 8.25 -6.30
C ASP A 113 -15.80 9.66 -6.67
N GLU A 114 -15.16 10.70 -6.13
CA GLU A 114 -15.51 12.11 -6.27
C GLU A 114 -14.27 12.95 -6.64
N ASN A 115 -14.47 14.08 -7.32
CA ASN A 115 -13.43 15.08 -7.63
C ASN A 115 -12.14 14.51 -8.25
N GLU A 116 -12.25 13.53 -9.15
CA GLU A 116 -11.09 12.81 -9.73
C GLU A 116 -10.03 13.76 -10.30
N ALA A 117 -10.44 14.79 -11.04
CA ALA A 117 -9.54 15.75 -11.65
C ALA A 117 -8.74 16.55 -10.61
N GLU A 118 -9.34 16.88 -9.47
CA GLU A 118 -8.68 17.59 -8.38
C GLU A 118 -7.66 16.69 -7.67
N VAL A 119 -8.07 15.46 -7.36
CA VAL A 119 -7.19 14.45 -6.76
C VAL A 119 -5.97 14.20 -7.66
N TYR A 120 -6.20 13.98 -8.96
CA TYR A 120 -5.11 13.74 -9.90
C TYR A 120 -4.23 14.97 -10.08
N ALA A 121 -4.79 16.18 -10.17
CA ALA A 121 -4.00 17.40 -10.23
C ALA A 121 -3.14 17.61 -8.97
N TYR A 122 -3.68 17.31 -7.79
CA TYR A 122 -2.93 17.34 -6.53
C TYR A 122 -1.76 16.36 -6.54
N LEU A 123 -2.00 15.10 -6.92
CA LEU A 123 -0.96 14.05 -6.98
C LEU A 123 0.11 14.35 -8.03
N LEU A 124 -0.28 14.88 -9.19
CA LEU A 124 0.68 15.30 -10.23
C LEU A 124 1.56 16.46 -9.78
N ARG A 125 1.00 17.44 -9.05
CA ARG A 125 1.81 18.51 -8.44
C ARG A 125 2.75 17.98 -7.37
N ARG A 126 2.32 16.95 -6.63
CA ARG A 126 3.16 16.31 -5.60
C ARG A 126 4.41 15.66 -6.20
N ASN A 127 4.34 15.17 -7.43
CA ASN A 127 5.50 14.61 -8.16
C ASN A 127 6.66 15.59 -8.34
N LEU A 128 6.45 16.90 -8.23
CA LEU A 128 7.53 17.89 -8.30
C LEU A 128 8.45 17.86 -7.06
N ARG A 129 7.99 17.25 -5.96
CA ARG A 129 8.70 17.20 -4.68
C ARG A 129 9.27 15.81 -4.36
N THR A 130 8.98 14.82 -5.19
CA THR A 130 9.46 13.45 -5.03
C THR A 130 10.72 13.24 -5.86
N TYR A 131 11.66 12.46 -5.34
CA TYR A 131 12.99 12.27 -5.94
C TYR A 131 12.95 11.14 -6.96
N LEU A 132 12.66 9.91 -6.52
CA LEU A 132 12.57 8.74 -7.41
C LEU A 132 11.12 8.31 -7.69
N LEU A 133 10.22 8.63 -6.77
CA LEU A 133 8.86 8.15 -6.80
C LEU A 133 7.94 9.05 -7.61
N ARG A 134 6.94 8.44 -8.26
CA ARG A 134 5.91 9.13 -9.04
C ARG A 134 4.55 8.51 -8.76
N PHE A 135 3.55 9.34 -8.53
CA PHE A 135 2.16 8.91 -8.57
C PHE A 135 1.77 8.59 -10.00
N ALA A 136 1.26 7.38 -10.21
CA ALA A 136 0.82 6.84 -11.49
C ALA A 136 -0.59 6.26 -11.37
N LEU A 137 -1.30 6.21 -12.50
CA LEU A 137 -2.63 5.64 -12.60
C LEU A 137 -2.58 4.31 -13.33
N TYR A 138 -3.30 3.32 -12.80
CA TYR A 138 -3.55 2.08 -13.49
C TYR A 138 -4.80 2.21 -14.36
N ALA A 139 -4.98 1.28 -15.30
CA ALA A 139 -6.16 1.25 -16.16
C ALA A 139 -7.50 1.12 -15.38
N SER A 140 -7.44 0.63 -14.14
CA SER A 140 -8.58 0.58 -13.21
C SER A 140 -8.92 1.93 -12.58
N GLY A 141 -8.11 2.97 -12.80
CA GLY A 141 -8.18 4.25 -12.08
C GLY A 141 -7.50 4.24 -10.71
N ASP A 142 -6.96 3.08 -10.29
CA ASP A 142 -6.25 2.95 -9.02
C ASP A 142 -4.94 3.74 -9.06
N VAL A 143 -4.65 4.42 -7.95
CA VAL A 143 -3.45 5.23 -7.81
C VAL A 143 -2.36 4.38 -7.18
N MET A 144 -1.19 4.39 -7.81
CA MET A 144 0.01 3.73 -7.32
C MET A 144 1.16 4.72 -7.20
N LEU A 145 2.07 4.43 -6.28
CA LEU A 145 3.33 5.12 -6.14
C LEU A 145 4.42 4.22 -6.72
N VAL A 146 5.10 4.70 -7.77
CA VAL A 146 6.05 3.91 -8.55
C VAL A 146 7.42 4.57 -8.53
N GLY A 147 8.45 3.80 -8.23
CA GLY A 147 9.85 4.17 -8.33
C GLY A 147 10.58 3.27 -9.31
N VAL A 148 11.55 3.84 -10.03
CA VAL A 148 12.44 3.07 -10.91
C VAL A 148 13.87 3.51 -10.61
N LEU A 149 14.74 2.55 -10.34
CA LEU A 149 16.14 2.77 -10.04
C LEU A 149 16.99 1.85 -10.93
N PRO A 150 18.06 2.33 -11.60
CA PRO A 150 18.96 1.45 -12.34
C PRO A 150 19.71 0.53 -11.37
N ASN A 151 20.02 -0.71 -11.79
CA ASN A 151 20.66 -1.71 -10.93
C ASN A 151 22.00 -1.23 -10.35
N ALA A 152 22.76 -0.42 -11.10
CA ALA A 152 24.01 0.17 -10.63
C ALA A 152 23.85 1.14 -9.44
N ALA A 153 22.67 1.73 -9.26
CA ALA A 153 22.37 2.64 -8.16
C ALA A 153 21.71 1.93 -6.96
N VAL A 154 21.41 0.63 -7.07
CA VAL A 154 20.83 -0.17 -5.98
C VAL A 154 21.90 -0.40 -4.92
N THR A 155 21.87 0.42 -3.88
CA THR A 155 22.73 0.34 -2.70
C THR A 155 21.85 0.34 -1.45
N GLY A 156 22.38 -0.14 -0.31
CA GLY A 156 21.62 -0.13 0.95
C GLY A 156 21.16 1.28 1.34
N GLU A 157 22.04 2.28 1.19
CA GLU A 157 21.70 3.67 1.48
C GLU A 157 20.62 4.23 0.51
N GLU A 158 20.67 3.86 -0.76
CA GLU A 158 19.65 4.30 -1.71
C GLU A 158 18.30 3.60 -1.47
N LEU A 159 18.31 2.35 -1.01
CA LEU A 159 17.09 1.65 -0.56
C LEU A 159 16.47 2.33 0.67
N ASP A 160 17.29 2.72 1.65
CA ASP A 160 16.84 3.47 2.83
C ASP A 160 16.17 4.78 2.42
N ARG A 161 16.83 5.55 1.54
CA ARG A 161 16.30 6.82 1.03
C ARG A 161 15.00 6.62 0.26
N LEU A 162 14.94 5.58 -0.58
CA LEU A 162 13.78 5.26 -1.40
C LEU A 162 12.58 4.86 -0.53
N LEU A 163 12.76 3.94 0.41
CA LEU A 163 11.70 3.46 1.29
C LEU A 163 11.27 4.53 2.29
N GLY A 164 12.20 5.32 2.82
CA GLY A 164 11.91 6.48 3.65
C GLY A 164 11.10 7.55 2.90
N GLN A 165 11.49 7.87 1.67
CA GLN A 165 10.71 8.77 0.82
C GLN A 165 9.33 8.18 0.49
N LEU A 166 9.23 6.88 0.25
CA LEU A 166 7.96 6.20 -0.04
C LEU A 166 7.00 6.33 1.12
N LEU A 167 7.48 6.04 2.33
CA LEU A 167 6.72 6.20 3.56
C LEU A 167 6.18 7.64 3.69
N VAL A 168 7.05 8.64 3.61
CA VAL A 168 6.67 10.06 3.76
C VAL A 168 5.71 10.50 2.64
N ALA A 169 6.00 10.16 1.39
CA ALA A 169 5.19 10.55 0.25
C ALA A 169 3.79 9.92 0.32
N ALA A 170 3.69 8.65 0.71
CA ALA A 170 2.42 7.97 0.88
C ALA A 170 1.66 8.51 2.10
N ASP A 171 2.32 8.69 3.24
CA ASP A 171 1.64 9.06 4.48
C ASP A 171 1.10 10.50 4.46
N GLU A 172 1.93 11.47 4.04
CA GLU A 172 1.53 12.88 4.00
C GLU A 172 0.46 13.16 2.93
N SER A 173 0.53 12.46 1.79
CA SER A 173 -0.36 12.71 0.67
C SER A 173 -1.73 12.02 0.84
N TYR A 174 -1.85 11.08 1.78
CA TYR A 174 -3.05 10.27 1.96
C TYR A 174 -4.25 11.06 2.49
N PRO A 175 -4.19 11.80 3.63
CA PRO A 175 -5.34 12.55 4.13
C PRO A 175 -5.95 13.58 3.14
N PRO A 176 -5.17 14.41 2.42
CA PRO A 176 -5.75 15.35 1.45
C PRO A 176 -6.37 14.62 0.24
N ALA A 177 -5.72 13.56 -0.26
CA ALA A 177 -6.27 12.78 -1.38
C ALA A 177 -7.56 12.04 -0.98
N LEU A 178 -7.61 11.48 0.22
CA LEU A 178 -8.79 10.78 0.75
C LEU A 178 -9.97 11.74 0.94
N ARG A 179 -9.74 12.92 1.53
CA ARG A 179 -10.78 13.93 1.75
C ARG A 179 -11.35 14.49 0.45
N ALA A 180 -10.51 14.71 -0.56
CA ALA A 180 -10.97 15.18 -1.87
C ALA A 180 -11.71 14.08 -2.65
N GLY A 181 -11.22 12.83 -2.58
CA GLY A 181 -11.72 11.71 -3.39
C GLY A 181 -12.94 10.98 -2.84
N PHE A 182 -13.25 11.13 -1.54
CA PHE A 182 -14.31 10.35 -0.86
C PHE A 182 -15.14 11.21 0.11
N SER A 183 -15.35 12.48 -0.19
CA SER A 183 -16.05 13.43 0.69
C SER A 183 -17.41 12.90 1.16
N SER A 184 -18.29 12.46 0.25
CA SER A 184 -19.63 11.98 0.66
C SER A 184 -19.59 10.70 1.51
N TYR A 185 -18.59 9.84 1.28
CA TYR A 185 -18.41 8.64 2.10
C TYR A 185 -17.97 9.00 3.51
N ILE A 186 -17.00 9.91 3.64
CA ILE A 186 -16.51 10.43 4.91
C ILE A 186 -17.66 11.07 5.69
N ASP A 187 -18.46 11.94 5.06
CA ASP A 187 -19.56 12.62 5.73
C ASP A 187 -20.61 11.63 6.26
N ARG A 188 -20.96 10.61 5.47
CA ARG A 188 -21.86 9.53 5.91
C ARG A 188 -21.29 8.72 7.07
N GLU A 189 -20.00 8.42 7.03
CA GLU A 189 -19.31 7.69 8.09
C GLU A 189 -19.30 8.48 9.40
N GLN A 190 -19.01 9.79 9.34
CA GLN A 190 -18.99 10.67 10.51
C GLN A 190 -20.39 10.87 11.09
N ALA A 191 -21.41 11.11 10.25
CA ALA A 191 -22.79 11.20 10.70
C ALA A 191 -23.29 9.90 11.35
N TRP A 192 -22.85 8.75 10.84
CA TRP A 192 -23.15 7.45 11.45
C TRP A 192 -22.46 7.30 12.82
N ARG A 193 -21.19 7.70 12.96
CA ARG A 193 -20.48 7.71 14.24
C ARG A 193 -21.16 8.61 15.28
N GLU A 194 -21.55 9.80 14.88
CA GLU A 194 -22.23 10.77 15.75
C GLU A 194 -23.55 10.22 16.28
N ARG A 195 -24.36 9.58 15.42
CA ARG A 195 -25.61 8.93 15.84
C ARG A 195 -25.41 7.83 16.88
N LEU A 196 -24.25 7.19 16.89
CA LEU A 196 -23.88 6.15 17.86
C LEU A 196 -23.13 6.71 19.09
N GLY A 197 -22.93 8.03 19.18
CA GLY A 197 -22.14 8.66 20.24
C GLY A 197 -20.64 8.34 20.18
N MET A 198 -20.14 7.90 19.02
CA MET A 198 -18.73 7.63 18.81
C MET A 198 -17.96 8.92 18.50
N ALA A 199 -16.69 8.98 18.89
CA ALA A 199 -15.80 10.08 18.56
C ALA A 199 -15.56 10.16 17.04
N ARG A 200 -15.31 11.39 16.55
CA ARG A 200 -14.94 11.64 15.15
C ARG A 200 -13.67 10.88 14.78
N ASN A 201 -13.62 10.27 13.60
CA ASN A 201 -12.39 9.64 13.12
C ASN A 201 -11.37 10.71 12.71
N PRO A 202 -10.15 10.70 13.28
CA PRO A 202 -9.13 11.72 13.01
C PRO A 202 -8.52 11.64 11.60
N ILE A 203 -8.67 10.52 10.89
CA ILE A 203 -8.11 10.32 9.53
C ILE A 203 -9.01 10.96 8.45
N THR A 204 -10.29 11.21 8.77
CA THR A 204 -11.36 11.60 7.83
C THR A 204 -11.98 12.97 8.17
#